data_AF-A1RUE7-F1
#
_entry.id   AF-A1RUE7-F1
#
_cell.length_a   1.000
_cell.length_b   1.000
_cell.length_c   1.000
_cell.angle_alpha   90.00
_cell.angle_beta   90.00
_cell.angle_gamma   90.00
#
_symmetry.space_group_name_H-M   'P 1'
#
loop_
_entity.id
_entity.type
_entity.pdbx_description
1 polymer ?
#
loop_
_entity_poly.entity_id
_entity_poly.type
_entity_poly.pdbx_seq_one_letter_code
_entity_poly.pdbx_strand_id
1 'polypeptide(L)'
;MLFKDKTPRGCVFKISTGFISIDVAHYMIILTQRYDAIPLRNGCIKLVETTPLLLAERCTGRYLVLKRGDGIYTSNRPVSETNLVFYIAAGLPRRVRYIDSVVKIEEGFDLFQGLTKRGLWREIAPSFYAAVSAYAARCTYCTAYIEVESKRRPQQIKDSRVIIEVAGLAGRYRAVVVSPPGRSDVFKDAVIKLFDNADVIHMVKLGAAVDVPLDLYLPAHVITYRVAPAPTLLTARNG
;
A
#
# COMPACT_ATOMS: atom_id res chain seq x y z
N MET A 1 -2.19 -22.84 49.48
CA MET A 1 -3.38 -22.79 48.58
C MET A 1 -3.94 -21.37 48.67
N LEU A 2 -3.51 -20.45 47.80
CA LEU A 2 -4.17 -20.07 46.54
C LEU A 2 -5.66 -19.71 46.74
N PHE A 3 -5.95 -18.42 46.90
CA PHE A 3 -6.95 -17.71 46.09
C PHE A 3 -6.46 -16.27 45.90
N LYS A 4 -5.80 -16.04 44.76
CA LYS A 4 -5.48 -14.70 44.25
C LYS A 4 -6.65 -14.30 43.38
N ASP A 5 -7.40 -13.31 43.86
CA ASP A 5 -8.46 -12.65 43.13
C ASP A 5 -7.86 -11.98 41.87
N LYS A 6 -8.23 -12.48 40.69
CA LYS A 6 -7.83 -11.93 39.39
C LYS A 6 -8.96 -11.04 38.89
N THR A 7 -8.98 -9.80 39.34
CA THR A 7 -9.64 -8.73 38.59
C THR A 7 -8.82 -8.41 37.34
N PRO A 8 -9.42 -8.36 36.14
CA PRO A 8 -8.72 -7.95 34.93
C PRO A 8 -8.39 -6.47 35.02
N ARG A 9 -7.12 -6.15 34.75
CA ARG A 9 -6.61 -4.78 34.63
C ARG A 9 -7.45 -4.01 33.62
N GLY A 10 -8.34 -3.17 34.13
CA GLY A 10 -9.02 -2.16 33.35
C GLY A 10 -7.97 -1.24 32.72
N CYS A 11 -8.03 -1.08 31.39
CA CYS A 11 -7.41 0.05 30.74
C CYS A 11 -8.01 1.31 31.36
N VAL A 12 -7.18 2.06 32.10
CA VAL A 12 -7.54 3.37 32.62
C VAL A 12 -7.65 4.31 31.42
N PHE A 13 -8.86 4.53 30.93
CA PHE A 13 -9.19 5.72 30.15
C PHE A 13 -9.03 6.92 31.08
N LYS A 14 -7.89 7.59 31.03
CA LYS A 14 -7.74 8.88 31.69
C LYS A 14 -8.51 9.90 30.86
N ILE A 15 -9.79 10.08 31.18
CA ILE A 15 -10.62 11.18 30.70
C ILE A 15 -10.11 12.44 31.41
N SER A 16 -9.09 13.06 30.83
CA SER A 16 -8.68 14.42 31.18
C SER A 16 -8.92 15.26 29.94
N THR A 17 -9.95 16.11 30.01
CA THR A 17 -10.27 17.21 29.08
C THR A 17 -10.26 16.85 27.59
N GLY A 18 -11.38 16.40 27.03
CA GLY A 18 -11.85 16.68 25.65
C GLY A 18 -10.94 16.53 24.41
N PHE A 19 -9.71 16.05 24.54
CA PHE A 19 -8.69 16.07 23.49
C PHE A 19 -8.12 14.67 23.31
N ILE A 20 -8.06 14.20 22.07
CA ILE A 20 -7.29 12.99 21.77
C ILE A 20 -5.82 13.40 21.76
N SER A 21 -5.11 13.11 22.85
CA SER A 21 -3.66 12.96 22.81
C SER A 21 -3.40 11.65 22.05
N ILE A 22 -3.11 11.75 20.76
CA ILE A 22 -2.87 10.58 19.93
C ILE A 22 -1.50 10.04 20.31
N ASP A 23 -1.46 8.88 20.98
CA ASP A 23 -0.24 8.11 21.14
C ASP A 23 0.29 7.78 19.73
N VAL A 24 1.42 8.41 19.39
CA VAL A 24 1.97 8.56 18.03
C VAL A 24 2.29 7.21 17.35
N ALA A 25 2.30 6.11 18.11
CA ALA A 25 2.67 4.79 17.61
C ALA A 25 1.52 4.01 16.92
N HIS A 26 0.24 4.36 17.14
CA HIS A 26 -0.87 3.46 16.74
C HIS A 26 -1.95 4.07 15.84
N TYR A 27 -1.97 5.38 15.65
CA TYR A 27 -3.02 6.06 14.90
C TYR A 27 -2.46 6.96 13.81
N MET A 28 -3.08 6.91 12.64
CA MET A 28 -2.74 7.76 11.50
C MET A 28 -3.98 8.51 11.04
N ILE A 29 -3.83 9.82 10.84
CA ILE A 29 -4.89 10.68 10.29
C ILE A 29 -4.79 10.64 8.77
N ILE A 30 -5.92 10.48 8.09
CA ILE A 30 -5.99 10.33 6.65
C ILE A 30 -7.10 11.23 6.09
N LEU A 31 -6.74 12.00 5.07
CA LEU A 31 -7.66 12.75 4.24
C LEU A 31 -7.91 12.03 2.92
N THR A 32 -9.15 12.04 2.47
CA THR A 32 -9.61 11.49 1.18
C THR A 32 -10.53 12.52 0.52
N GLN A 33 -11.01 12.25 -0.70
CA GLN A 33 -11.99 13.13 -1.35
C GLN A 33 -13.30 13.29 -0.55
N ARG A 34 -13.72 12.26 0.21
CA ARG A 34 -14.99 12.25 0.97
C ARG A 34 -14.85 12.61 2.45
N TYR A 35 -13.62 12.56 2.95
CA TYR A 35 -13.22 12.86 4.31
C TYR A 35 -12.06 13.84 4.20
N ASP A 36 -12.40 15.08 3.90
CA ASP A 36 -11.54 16.09 3.31
C ASP A 36 -11.08 17.15 4.32
N ALA A 37 -11.44 17.03 5.60
CA ALA A 37 -11.14 18.08 6.57
C ALA A 37 -10.75 17.56 7.96
N ILE A 38 -9.67 18.12 8.51
CA ILE A 38 -9.19 17.92 9.87
C ILE A 38 -9.52 19.17 10.67
N PRO A 39 -10.50 19.12 11.59
CA PRO A 39 -10.72 20.19 12.54
C PRO A 39 -9.50 20.35 13.45
N LEU A 40 -9.00 21.57 13.56
CA LEU A 40 -7.93 21.92 14.49
C LEU A 40 -8.50 22.73 15.65
N ARG A 41 -7.69 23.01 16.68
CA ARG A 41 -8.13 23.86 17.80
C ARG A 41 -8.41 25.28 17.32
N ASN A 42 -7.52 25.82 16.49
CA ASN A 42 -7.53 27.21 16.05
C ASN A 42 -7.61 27.35 14.53
N GLY A 43 -8.29 26.40 13.86
CA GLY A 43 -8.47 26.45 12.42
C GLY A 43 -8.95 25.12 11.85
N CYS A 44 -8.62 24.89 10.58
CA CYS A 44 -8.97 23.69 9.85
C CYS A 44 -7.92 23.39 8.80
N ILE A 45 -7.57 22.12 8.62
CA ILE A 45 -6.92 21.68 7.38
C ILE A 45 -7.99 21.11 6.47
N LYS A 46 -8.16 21.68 5.28
CA LYS A 46 -9.09 21.18 4.27
C LYS A 46 -8.34 20.76 3.01
N LEU A 47 -8.73 19.62 2.45
CA LEU A 47 -8.26 19.14 1.18
C LEU A 47 -9.08 19.80 0.06
N VAL A 48 -8.44 20.66 -0.72
CA VAL A 48 -9.03 21.18 -1.96
C VAL A 48 -8.41 20.42 -3.11
N GLU A 49 -9.22 19.58 -3.75
CA GLU A 49 -8.81 18.55 -4.72
C GLU A 49 -7.80 17.56 -4.11
N THR A 50 -6.51 17.90 -4.18
CA THR A 50 -5.41 17.10 -3.67
C THR A 50 -4.44 17.94 -2.82
N THR A 51 -4.72 19.22 -2.61
CA THR A 51 -3.83 20.13 -1.89
C THR A 51 -4.38 20.41 -0.49
N PRO A 52 -3.59 20.16 0.58
CA PRO A 52 -4.01 20.54 1.92
C PRO A 52 -3.86 22.06 2.11
N LEU A 53 -4.95 22.72 2.47
CA LEU A 53 -4.98 24.15 2.81
C LEU A 53 -5.25 24.31 4.29
N LEU A 54 -4.44 25.15 4.95
CA LEU A 54 -4.71 25.59 6.31
C LEU A 54 -5.61 26.82 6.27
N LEU A 55 -6.74 26.74 6.96
CA LEU A 55 -7.73 27.79 7.10
C LEU A 55 -7.73 28.25 8.56
N ALA A 56 -7.79 29.56 8.78
CA ALA A 56 -7.91 30.14 10.12
C ALA A 56 -9.29 29.87 10.75
N GLU A 57 -10.31 29.64 9.92
CA GLU A 57 -11.66 29.35 10.37
C GLU A 57 -11.81 27.89 10.81
N ARG A 58 -12.59 27.68 11.88
CA ARG A 58 -12.95 26.34 12.34
C ARG A 58 -13.90 25.67 11.34
N CYS A 59 -13.75 24.36 11.18
CA CYS A 59 -14.62 23.56 10.31
C CYS A 59 -15.26 22.39 11.06
N THR A 60 -16.47 22.01 10.65
CA THR A 60 -17.15 20.77 11.09
C THR A 60 -16.73 19.57 10.24
N GLY A 61 -15.46 19.57 9.82
CA GLY A 61 -14.88 18.59 8.93
C GLY A 61 -14.81 17.18 9.53
N ARG A 62 -14.66 16.19 8.66
CA ARG A 62 -14.42 14.81 9.05
C ARG A 62 -13.22 14.24 8.29
N TYR A 63 -12.46 13.43 8.99
CA TYR A 63 -11.28 12.75 8.49
C TYR A 63 -11.37 11.26 8.83
N LEU A 64 -10.46 10.47 8.27
CA LEU A 64 -10.30 9.07 8.62
C LEU A 64 -9.15 8.90 9.61
N VAL A 65 -9.30 7.92 10.50
CA VAL A 65 -8.29 7.47 11.44
C VAL A 65 -8.03 6.01 11.18
N LEU A 66 -6.79 5.67 10.83
CA LEU A 66 -6.30 4.31 10.78
C LEU A 66 -5.70 3.96 12.13
N LYS A 67 -6.27 2.95 12.78
CA LYS A 67 -5.70 2.34 13.98
C LYS A 67 -5.05 1.02 13.57
N ARG A 68 -3.71 0.94 13.70
CA ARG A 68 -2.93 -0.25 13.31
C ARG A 68 -3.45 -1.49 14.06
N GLY A 69 -3.65 -2.58 13.33
CA GLY A 69 -4.21 -3.82 13.87
C GLY A 69 -5.73 -3.85 14.09
N ASP A 70 -6.43 -2.71 13.96
CA ASP A 70 -7.87 -2.62 14.24
C ASP A 70 -8.69 -2.28 12.98
N GLY A 71 -8.32 -1.21 12.26
CA GLY A 71 -9.03 -0.82 11.03
C GLY A 71 -9.07 0.69 10.80
N ILE A 72 -9.96 1.12 9.89
CA ILE A 72 -10.13 2.53 9.51
C ILE A 72 -11.52 3.02 9.92
N TYR A 73 -11.55 4.16 10.61
CA TYR A 73 -12.75 4.75 11.19
C TYR A 73 -12.83 6.24 10.87
N THR A 74 -14.01 6.84 10.99
CA THR A 74 -14.16 8.30 10.83
C THR A 74 -13.99 9.01 12.18
N SER A 75 -13.45 10.23 12.14
CA SER A 75 -13.42 11.15 13.28
C SER A 75 -13.73 12.56 12.80
N ASN A 76 -14.33 13.35 13.69
CA ASN A 76 -14.56 14.78 13.56
C ASN A 76 -13.98 15.55 14.76
N ARG A 77 -13.21 14.87 15.62
CA ARG A 77 -12.69 15.49 16.84
C ARG A 77 -11.53 16.42 16.50
N PRO A 78 -11.40 17.57 17.18
CA PRO A 78 -10.27 18.46 16.97
C PRO A 78 -8.93 17.78 17.26
N VAL A 79 -7.95 18.04 16.40
CA VAL A 79 -6.57 17.53 16.51
C VAL A 79 -5.61 18.64 16.94
N SER A 80 -4.55 18.27 17.66
CA SER A 80 -3.46 19.19 17.99
C SER A 80 -2.63 19.53 16.75
N GLU A 81 -2.29 20.81 16.58
CA GLU A 81 -1.47 21.32 15.48
C GLU A 81 0.02 21.00 15.66
N THR A 82 0.46 20.79 16.90
CA THR A 82 1.88 20.56 17.24
C THR A 82 2.39 19.26 16.62
N ASN A 83 3.36 19.36 15.70
CA ASN A 83 3.99 18.23 14.99
C ASN A 83 2.98 17.30 14.32
N LEU A 84 1.91 17.87 13.74
CA LEU A 84 0.85 17.11 13.11
C LEU A 84 1.38 16.37 11.87
N VAL A 85 1.18 15.05 11.85
CA VAL A 85 1.44 14.20 10.68
C VAL A 85 0.13 13.58 10.23
N PHE A 86 -0.17 13.72 8.94
CA PHE A 86 -1.33 13.11 8.32
C PHE A 86 -1.02 12.63 6.91
N TYR A 87 -1.90 11.80 6.37
CA TYR A 87 -1.78 11.24 5.02
C TYR A 87 -2.89 11.78 4.13
N ILE A 88 -2.59 11.94 2.85
CA ILE A 88 -3.58 12.23 1.81
C ILE A 88 -3.67 11.00 0.92
N ALA A 89 -4.87 10.41 0.85
CA ALA A 89 -5.22 9.26 0.02
C ALA A 89 -6.22 9.65 -1.10
N ALA A 90 -6.17 10.90 -1.56
CA ALA A 90 -6.85 11.36 -2.78
C ALA A 90 -5.85 11.35 -3.95
N GLY A 91 -5.79 10.24 -4.69
CA GLY A 91 -4.77 9.99 -5.71
C GLY A 91 -3.52 9.33 -5.14
N LEU A 92 -2.33 9.76 -5.57
CA LEU A 92 -1.08 9.21 -5.04
C LEU A 92 -0.94 9.48 -3.53
N PRO A 93 -0.61 8.45 -2.73
CA PRO A 93 -0.52 8.57 -1.30
C PRO A 93 0.63 9.49 -0.92
N ARG A 94 0.33 10.51 -0.14
CA ARG A 94 1.30 11.49 0.34
C ARG A 94 1.26 11.57 1.85
N ARG A 95 2.42 11.75 2.45
CA ARG A 95 2.57 12.03 3.88
C ARG A 95 2.84 13.52 4.03
N VAL A 96 2.06 14.18 4.87
CA VAL A 96 2.19 15.60 5.15
C VAL A 96 2.63 15.76 6.59
N ARG A 97 3.70 16.51 6.81
CA ARG A 97 4.16 16.92 8.13
C ARG A 97 3.99 18.43 8.25
N TYR A 98 3.29 18.83 9.30
CA TYR A 98 3.13 20.22 9.69
C TYR A 98 4.04 20.48 10.90
N ILE A 99 5.16 21.14 10.66
CA ILE A 99 6.19 21.42 11.68
C ILE A 99 6.50 22.91 11.59
N ASP A 100 6.31 23.65 12.68
CA ASP A 100 6.64 25.08 12.79
C ASP A 100 6.08 25.94 11.63
N SER A 101 4.82 25.70 11.26
CA SER A 101 4.13 26.36 10.14
C SER A 101 4.64 26.04 8.74
N VAL A 102 5.60 25.12 8.62
CA VAL A 102 6.10 24.60 7.35
C VAL A 102 5.37 23.30 6.99
N VAL A 103 4.88 23.24 5.75
CA VAL A 103 4.27 22.04 5.17
C VAL A 103 5.34 21.26 4.42
N LYS A 104 5.70 20.07 4.92
CA LYS A 104 6.55 19.13 4.19
C LYS A 104 5.70 18.00 3.62
N ILE A 105 5.81 17.77 2.32
CA ILE A 105 5.12 16.69 1.62
C ILE A 105 6.16 15.64 1.20
N GLU A 106 5.93 14.40 1.62
CA GLU A 106 6.76 13.23 1.34
C GLU A 106 5.92 12.13 0.68
N GLU A 107 6.58 11.12 0.14
CA GLU A 107 5.89 9.89 -0.29
C GLU A 107 5.16 9.26 0.91
N GLY A 108 3.92 8.83 0.69
CA GLY A 108 3.04 8.33 1.77
C GLY A 108 2.67 6.86 1.64
N PHE A 109 3.43 6.05 0.88
CA PHE A 109 3.08 4.65 0.64
C PHE A 109 3.17 3.79 1.91
N ASP A 110 3.90 4.24 2.93
CA ASP A 110 3.92 3.68 4.30
C ASP A 110 2.55 3.70 4.99
N LEU A 111 1.58 4.48 4.49
CA LEU A 111 0.18 4.42 4.90
C LEU A 111 -0.36 2.97 4.96
N PHE A 112 0.03 2.12 4.00
CA PHE A 112 -0.51 0.77 3.86
C PHE A 112 0.19 -0.29 4.73
N GLN A 113 1.24 0.06 5.49
CA GLN A 113 2.03 -0.91 6.28
C GLN A 113 1.45 -1.17 7.67
N GLY A 114 0.90 -2.35 7.95
CA GLY A 114 0.16 -2.63 9.19
C GLY A 114 -1.32 -2.25 9.07
N LEU A 115 -1.86 -2.24 7.85
CA LEU A 115 -3.27 -1.99 7.57
C LEU A 115 -4.08 -3.28 7.79
N THR A 116 -5.05 -3.22 8.70
CA THR A 116 -6.10 -4.23 8.81
C THR A 116 -7.30 -3.79 7.98
N LYS A 117 -7.80 -4.63 7.07
CA LYS A 117 -8.92 -4.31 6.17
C LYS A 117 -10.28 -4.42 6.87
N ARG A 118 -10.50 -3.56 7.86
CA ARG A 118 -11.75 -3.41 8.61
C ARG A 118 -12.24 -1.97 8.57
N GLY A 119 -13.55 -1.78 8.75
CA GLY A 119 -14.20 -0.47 8.67
C GLY A 119 -14.11 0.13 7.27
N LEU A 120 -13.70 1.40 7.18
CA LEU A 120 -13.71 2.23 5.97
C LEU A 120 -12.47 2.06 5.09
N TRP A 121 -11.80 0.90 5.12
CA TRP A 121 -10.53 0.70 4.39
C TRP A 121 -10.66 0.90 2.87
N ARG A 122 -11.84 0.66 2.30
CA ARG A 122 -12.11 0.86 0.87
C ARG A 122 -11.95 2.32 0.44
N GLU A 123 -12.06 3.28 1.36
CA GLU A 123 -11.86 4.70 1.06
C GLU A 123 -10.41 5.03 0.69
N ILE A 124 -9.43 4.24 1.16
CA ILE A 124 -8.01 4.47 0.86
C ILE A 124 -7.46 3.54 -0.23
N ALA A 125 -8.21 2.50 -0.60
CA ALA A 125 -7.79 1.52 -1.61
C ALA A 125 -7.49 2.14 -2.99
N PRO A 126 -8.26 3.12 -3.50
CA PRO A 126 -7.92 3.79 -4.77
C PRO A 126 -6.53 4.44 -4.76
N SER A 127 -6.09 4.94 -3.60
CA SER A 127 -4.75 5.52 -3.46
C SER A 127 -3.65 4.47 -3.57
N PHE A 128 -3.88 3.25 -3.05
CA PHE A 128 -2.99 2.13 -3.26
C PHE A 128 -2.88 1.77 -4.75
N TYR A 129 -4.02 1.66 -5.44
CA TYR A 129 -4.05 1.32 -6.87
C TYR A 129 -3.34 2.38 -7.72
N ALA A 130 -3.52 3.65 -7.38
CA ALA A 130 -2.82 4.75 -8.04
C ALA A 130 -1.29 4.65 -7.86
N ALA A 131 -0.82 4.36 -6.63
CA ALA A 131 0.61 4.20 -6.35
C ALA A 131 1.22 3.02 -7.13
N VAL A 132 0.56 1.86 -7.11
CA VAL A 132 1.01 0.67 -7.85
C VAL A 132 1.05 0.97 -9.35
N SER A 133 0.02 1.62 -9.89
CA SER A 133 -0.05 1.97 -11.31
C SER A 133 1.04 2.97 -11.72
N ALA A 134 1.27 4.01 -10.91
CA ALA A 134 2.31 4.99 -11.18
C ALA A 134 3.72 4.39 -11.14
N TYR A 135 3.96 3.44 -10.22
CA TYR A 135 5.20 2.68 -10.20
C TYR A 135 5.33 1.77 -11.44
N ALA A 136 4.27 0.99 -11.74
CA ALA A 136 4.22 0.08 -12.89
C ALA A 136 4.47 0.79 -14.23
N ALA A 137 4.01 2.03 -14.38
CA ALA A 137 4.22 2.83 -15.57
C ALA A 137 5.68 3.27 -15.79
N ARG A 138 6.53 3.23 -14.75
CA ARG A 138 7.90 3.76 -14.77
C ARG A 138 8.99 2.70 -14.60
N CYS A 139 8.64 1.51 -14.11
CA CYS A 139 9.61 0.44 -13.93
C CYS A 139 9.90 -0.28 -15.26
N THR A 140 11.18 -0.39 -15.61
CA THR A 140 11.64 -1.33 -16.65
C THR A 140 11.60 -2.76 -16.13
N TYR A 141 11.97 -2.95 -14.86
CA TYR A 141 11.86 -4.21 -14.14
C TYR A 141 11.11 -3.94 -12.84
N CYS A 142 9.95 -4.57 -12.68
CA CYS A 142 9.01 -4.20 -11.62
C CYS A 142 9.11 -5.22 -10.47
N THR A 143 9.39 -4.73 -9.27
CA THR A 143 9.46 -5.57 -8.08
C THR A 143 8.56 -5.03 -6.97
N ALA A 144 7.95 -5.93 -6.21
CA ALA A 144 7.22 -5.62 -5.00
C ALA A 144 7.44 -6.70 -3.96
N TYR A 145 7.56 -6.27 -2.72
CA TYR A 145 7.48 -7.13 -1.55
C TYR A 145 6.18 -6.83 -0.83
N ILE A 146 5.40 -7.86 -0.49
CA ILE A 146 4.21 -7.72 0.31
C ILE A 146 4.11 -8.86 1.34
N GLU A 147 3.94 -8.51 2.60
CA GLU A 147 3.68 -9.45 3.69
C GLU A 147 2.24 -9.26 4.15
N VAL A 148 1.43 -10.31 4.03
CA VAL A 148 -0.02 -10.26 4.24
C VAL A 148 -0.52 -11.41 5.09
N GLU A 149 -1.63 -11.22 5.77
CA GLU A 149 -2.49 -12.32 6.22
C GLU A 149 -3.69 -12.43 5.30
N SER A 150 -4.08 -13.64 4.93
CA SER A 150 -5.27 -13.91 4.14
C SER A 150 -5.87 -15.24 4.52
N LYS A 151 -7.22 -15.32 4.55
CA LYS A 151 -7.93 -16.60 4.69
C LYS A 151 -7.60 -17.61 3.59
N ARG A 152 -7.27 -17.13 2.39
CA ARG A 152 -6.90 -17.98 1.26
C ARG A 152 -5.41 -17.82 0.99
N ARG A 153 -4.69 -18.94 0.96
CA ARG A 153 -3.29 -18.94 0.56
C ARG A 153 -3.16 -18.30 -0.83
N PRO A 154 -2.34 -17.25 -1.00
CA PRO A 154 -2.05 -16.71 -2.32
C PRO A 154 -1.50 -17.82 -3.21
N GLN A 155 -1.96 -17.87 -4.46
CA GLN A 155 -1.43 -18.84 -5.42
C GLN A 155 0.04 -18.52 -5.69
N GLN A 156 0.90 -19.51 -5.50
CA GLN A 156 2.27 -19.42 -5.98
C GLN A 156 2.23 -19.50 -7.50
N ILE A 157 2.75 -18.47 -8.15
CA ILE A 157 2.85 -18.41 -9.61
C ILE A 157 4.34 -18.35 -9.91
N LYS A 158 4.85 -19.35 -10.63
CA LYS A 158 6.16 -19.32 -11.27
C LYS A 158 5.91 -19.37 -12.77
N ASP A 159 5.49 -18.24 -13.31
CA ASP A 159 5.30 -18.04 -14.74
C ASP A 159 6.42 -17.10 -15.23
N SER A 160 6.86 -17.30 -16.47
CA SER A 160 7.74 -16.39 -17.23
C SER A 160 7.32 -14.91 -17.17
N ARG A 161 6.07 -14.63 -16.79
CA ARG A 161 5.50 -13.28 -16.72
C ARG A 161 5.55 -12.66 -15.32
N VAL A 162 5.37 -13.45 -14.27
CA VAL A 162 5.38 -12.99 -12.87
C VAL A 162 5.79 -14.15 -11.96
N ILE A 163 6.71 -13.88 -11.04
CA ILE A 163 6.98 -14.76 -9.90
C ILE A 163 6.27 -14.23 -8.67
N ILE A 164 5.53 -15.09 -7.98
CA ILE A 164 4.96 -14.88 -6.64
C ILE A 164 5.50 -15.97 -5.73
N GLU A 165 6.57 -15.69 -4.98
CA GLU A 165 7.07 -16.64 -3.98
C GLU A 165 6.30 -16.49 -2.68
N VAL A 166 5.64 -17.56 -2.23
CA VAL A 166 4.78 -17.53 -1.03
C VAL A 166 5.40 -18.37 0.08
N ALA A 167 6.11 -17.74 1.01
CA ALA A 167 6.53 -18.37 2.26
C ALA A 167 5.44 -18.16 3.32
N GLY A 168 4.95 -19.26 3.92
CA GLY A 168 3.85 -19.22 4.88
C GLY A 168 4.17 -19.89 6.21
N LEU A 169 3.90 -19.19 7.31
CA LEU A 169 3.85 -19.72 8.68
C LEU A 169 2.58 -19.15 9.34
N ALA A 170 1.74 -20.02 9.92
CA ALA A 170 0.57 -19.65 10.72
C ALA A 170 -0.41 -18.62 10.09
N GLY A 171 -0.71 -18.73 8.78
CA GLY A 171 -1.68 -17.86 8.09
C GLY A 171 -1.13 -16.50 7.62
N ARG A 172 0.15 -16.23 7.88
CA ARG A 172 0.89 -15.09 7.30
C ARG A 172 1.68 -15.56 6.09
N TYR A 173 1.59 -14.78 5.02
CA TYR A 173 2.18 -15.06 3.71
C TYR A 173 3.08 -13.90 3.30
N ARG A 174 4.33 -14.23 2.97
CA ARG A 174 5.25 -13.30 2.32
C ARG A 174 5.19 -13.58 0.83
N ALA A 175 4.84 -12.58 0.05
CA ALA A 175 4.79 -12.63 -1.40
C ALA A 175 5.80 -11.64 -1.98
N VAL A 176 6.67 -12.14 -2.86
CA VAL A 176 7.54 -11.30 -3.67
C VAL A 176 7.04 -11.37 -5.10
N VAL A 177 6.68 -10.22 -5.67
CA VAL A 177 6.19 -10.07 -7.04
C VAL A 177 7.30 -9.49 -7.90
N VAL A 178 7.66 -10.19 -8.95
CA VAL A 178 8.71 -9.77 -9.88
C VAL A 178 8.20 -9.92 -11.31
N SER A 179 8.43 -8.90 -12.15
CA SER A 179 8.03 -8.89 -13.55
C SER A 179 9.15 -8.39 -14.47
N PRO A 180 9.42 -9.09 -15.58
CA PRO A 180 10.40 -8.67 -16.57
C PRO A 180 9.91 -7.44 -17.37
N PRO A 181 10.77 -6.85 -18.21
CA PRO A 181 10.41 -5.72 -19.06
C PRO A 181 9.22 -6.02 -19.98
N GLY A 182 8.36 -5.00 -20.17
CA GLY A 182 7.16 -5.09 -21.00
C GLY A 182 5.99 -5.85 -20.38
N ARG A 183 6.05 -6.19 -19.08
CA ARG A 183 5.00 -6.94 -18.36
C ARG A 183 4.43 -6.19 -17.14
N SER A 184 4.61 -4.88 -17.07
CA SER A 184 4.18 -4.03 -15.94
C SER A 184 2.68 -4.10 -15.62
N ASP A 185 1.81 -4.36 -16.60
CA ASP A 185 0.39 -4.58 -16.36
C ASP A 185 0.11 -5.86 -15.57
N VAL A 186 0.84 -6.95 -15.87
CA VAL A 186 0.70 -8.22 -15.15
C VAL A 186 1.20 -8.07 -13.71
N PHE A 187 2.29 -7.30 -13.51
CA PHE A 187 2.77 -6.91 -12.19
C PHE A 187 1.72 -6.14 -11.40
N LYS A 188 1.15 -5.09 -12.00
CA LYS A 188 0.11 -4.25 -11.40
C LYS A 188 -1.06 -5.10 -10.93
N ASP A 189 -1.59 -5.95 -11.80
CA ASP A 189 -2.71 -6.84 -11.50
C ASP A 189 -2.38 -7.83 -10.37
N ALA A 190 -1.17 -8.39 -10.36
CA ALA A 190 -0.73 -9.32 -9.32
C ALA A 190 -0.68 -8.63 -7.94
N VAL A 191 -0.07 -7.45 -7.85
CA VAL A 191 0.03 -6.70 -6.58
C VAL A 191 -1.35 -6.26 -6.09
N ILE A 192 -2.22 -5.77 -6.98
CA ILE A 192 -3.60 -5.37 -6.65
C ILE A 192 -4.39 -6.57 -6.13
N LYS A 193 -4.32 -7.74 -6.80
CA LYS A 193 -4.99 -8.96 -6.34
C LYS A 193 -4.48 -9.42 -4.98
N LEU A 194 -3.17 -9.34 -4.72
CA LEU A 194 -2.61 -9.68 -3.40
C LEU A 194 -3.13 -8.73 -2.33
N PHE A 195 -3.17 -7.43 -2.62
CA PHE A 195 -3.76 -6.46 -1.72
C PHE A 195 -5.24 -6.79 -1.47
N ASP A 196 -6.06 -6.89 -2.50
CA ASP A 196 -7.51 -7.09 -2.41
C ASP A 196 -7.92 -8.34 -1.63
N ASN A 197 -7.17 -9.43 -1.77
CA ASN A 197 -7.43 -10.69 -1.07
C ASN A 197 -6.88 -10.76 0.36
N ALA A 198 -6.04 -9.81 0.76
CA ALA A 198 -5.48 -9.80 2.11
C ALA A 198 -6.46 -9.24 3.14
N ASP A 199 -6.54 -9.87 4.31
CA ASP A 199 -7.26 -9.36 5.47
C ASP A 199 -6.40 -8.34 6.24
N VAL A 200 -5.09 -8.56 6.29
CA VAL A 200 -4.10 -7.66 6.91
C VAL A 200 -2.89 -7.49 5.99
N ILE A 201 -2.45 -6.26 5.81
CA ILE A 201 -1.19 -5.92 5.16
C ILE A 201 -0.20 -5.58 6.27
N HIS A 202 0.82 -6.39 6.49
CA HIS A 202 1.86 -6.11 7.48
C HIS A 202 2.94 -5.19 6.93
N MET A 203 3.37 -5.49 5.70
CA MET A 203 4.37 -4.69 5.02
C MET A 203 4.09 -4.69 3.53
N VAL A 204 4.36 -3.56 2.89
CA VAL A 204 4.32 -3.44 1.43
C VAL A 204 5.38 -2.46 0.99
N LYS A 205 6.13 -2.84 -0.06
CA LYS A 205 7.19 -2.04 -0.66
C LYS A 205 7.24 -2.28 -2.16
N LEU A 206 7.26 -1.22 -2.94
CA LEU A 206 7.53 -1.23 -4.38
C LEU A 206 9.03 -0.98 -4.61
N GLY A 207 9.61 -1.56 -5.66
CA GLY A 207 11.05 -1.46 -5.93
C GLY A 207 11.89 -2.14 -4.85
N ALA A 208 11.39 -3.22 -4.24
CA ALA A 208 12.19 -4.00 -3.31
C ALA A 208 13.39 -4.63 -4.04
N ALA A 209 14.57 -4.59 -3.42
CA ALA A 209 15.69 -5.41 -3.86
C ALA A 209 15.32 -6.87 -3.58
N VAL A 210 15.34 -7.71 -4.61
CA VAL A 210 14.96 -9.11 -4.51
C VAL A 210 16.09 -9.95 -5.07
N ASP A 211 16.57 -10.92 -4.29
CA ASP A 211 17.46 -11.97 -4.74
C ASP A 211 16.66 -12.99 -5.56
N VAL A 212 16.25 -12.60 -6.76
CA VAL A 212 15.57 -13.49 -7.72
C VAL A 212 16.61 -14.25 -8.54
N PRO A 213 16.33 -15.48 -8.97
CA PRO A 213 17.26 -16.25 -9.79
C PRO A 213 17.60 -15.52 -11.10
N LEU A 214 18.83 -15.74 -11.59
CA LEU A 214 19.44 -14.93 -12.66
C LEU A 214 18.69 -14.98 -14.00
N ASP A 215 17.92 -16.05 -14.21
CA ASP A 215 17.11 -16.34 -15.39
C ASP A 215 15.99 -15.32 -15.64
N LEU A 216 15.55 -14.57 -14.62
CA LEU A 216 14.58 -13.48 -14.76
C LEU A 216 15.18 -12.17 -15.28
N TYR A 217 16.50 -12.01 -15.16
CA TYR A 217 17.24 -10.87 -15.69
C TYR A 217 17.63 -11.09 -17.16
N LEU A 218 17.54 -12.32 -17.65
CA LEU A 218 17.84 -12.63 -19.04
C LEU A 218 16.61 -12.32 -19.92
N PRO A 219 16.78 -11.59 -21.04
CA PRO A 219 15.69 -11.41 -21.99
C PRO A 219 15.20 -12.78 -22.45
N ALA A 220 13.87 -12.94 -22.55
CA ALA A 220 13.25 -14.16 -23.06
C ALA A 220 13.95 -14.55 -24.37
N HIS A 221 14.46 -15.78 -24.46
CA HIS A 221 15.10 -16.27 -25.67
C HIS A 221 14.16 -16.04 -26.85
N VAL A 222 14.53 -15.11 -27.74
CA VAL A 222 13.88 -14.98 -29.04
C VAL A 222 14.26 -16.26 -29.80
N ILE A 223 13.33 -17.21 -29.88
CA ILE A 223 13.46 -18.34 -30.79
C ILE A 223 13.39 -17.73 -32.19
N THR A 224 14.54 -17.38 -32.74
CA THR A 224 14.66 -17.12 -34.17
C THR A 224 14.52 -18.47 -34.85
N TYR A 225 13.32 -18.79 -35.33
CA TYR A 225 13.18 -19.86 -36.31
C TYR A 225 14.04 -19.47 -37.52
N ARG A 226 15.25 -20.03 -37.62
CA ARG A 226 15.93 -20.11 -38.91
C ARG A 226 15.06 -21.00 -39.77
N VAL A 227 14.23 -20.39 -40.60
CA VAL A 227 13.61 -21.05 -41.74
C VAL A 227 14.77 -21.65 -42.54
N ALA A 228 14.88 -22.98 -42.54
CA ALA A 228 15.84 -23.65 -43.39
C ALA A 228 15.53 -23.23 -44.84
N PRO A 229 16.53 -22.84 -45.65
CA PRO A 229 16.29 -22.59 -47.06
C PRO A 229 15.65 -23.84 -47.67
N ALA A 230 14.59 -23.65 -48.45
CA ALA A 230 13.89 -24.73 -49.13
C ALA A 230 14.91 -25.60 -49.89
N PRO A 231 14.77 -26.93 -49.87
CA PRO A 231 15.67 -27.81 -50.61
C PRO A 231 15.61 -27.44 -52.10
N THR A 232 16.77 -27.08 -52.66
CA THR A 232 16.93 -26.87 -54.09
C THR A 232 16.61 -28.19 -54.79
N LEU A 233 15.49 -28.23 -55.52
CA LEU A 233 15.20 -29.33 -56.44
C LEU A 233 16.26 -29.29 -57.54
N LEU A 234 17.23 -30.22 -57.47
CA LEU A 234 18.10 -30.53 -58.59
C LEU A 234 17.24 -31.11 -59.71
N THR A 235 16.83 -30.25 -60.64
CA THR A 235 16.33 -30.71 -61.94
C THR A 235 17.50 -31.33 -62.69
N ALA A 236 17.62 -32.66 -62.60
CA ALA A 236 18.42 -33.45 -63.52
C ALA A 236 17.83 -33.28 -64.93
N ARG A 237 18.46 -32.43 -65.74
CA ARG A 237 18.14 -32.31 -67.16
C ARG A 237 18.99 -33.34 -67.89
N ASN A 238 18.41 -34.51 -68.12
CA ASN A 238 18.87 -35.42 -69.16
C ASN A 238 18.41 -34.88 -70.52
N GLY A 239 19.34 -34.70 -71.45
CA GLY A 239 19.10 -34.24 -72.81
C GLY A 239 20.32 -33.53 -73.37
#